data_AF-A0A2G5VIC6-F1
#
_entry.id   AF-A0A2G5VIC6-F1
#
_cell.length_a   1.000
_cell.length_b   1.000
_cell.length_c   1.000
_cell.angle_alpha   90.00
_cell.angle_beta   90.00
_cell.angle_gamma   90.00
#
_symmetry.space_group_name_H-M   'P 1'
#
loop_
_entity.id
_entity.type
_entity.pdbx_description
1 polymer ?
#
loop_
_entity_poly.entity_id
_entity_poly.type
_entity_poly.pdbx_seq_one_letter_code
_entity_poly.pdbx_strand_id
1 'polypeptide(L)'
;MGKCRIGGKYAGRKAVVVKQQDEEVSDRTYPHAIIAGIDRYPLKVTKDMGKKKIEKRNKLKPFLKVVSYTHLLPTRYSVDVAFDKANINKMTKRRASNKKPTGLNKSLGNSLSNDREKTRKSHQRAKYDRNDIENPAFMEHEVNHYIDSVTDETSLEDFLAKAELAGTEFTAEKEQFKIIEKNSAIVVPTRLDYRANLELQKENEHRLRIPRRPAKELWENMDELTRLENEAFLQRSVN
;
A
#
# COMPACT_ATOMS: atom_id res chain seq x y z
N MET A 1 -28.09 7.48 40.53
CA MET A 1 -28.61 8.01 39.23
C MET A 1 -29.31 6.91 38.45
N GLY A 2 -30.46 7.18 37.82
CA GLY A 2 -31.21 6.17 37.05
C GLY A 2 -30.55 5.83 35.73
N LYS A 3 -30.43 4.53 35.43
CA LYS A 3 -30.14 4.07 34.06
C LYS A 3 -31.43 4.12 33.25
N CYS A 4 -31.39 4.66 32.05
CA CYS A 4 -32.57 4.88 31.21
C CYS A 4 -32.34 4.40 29.77
N ARG A 5 -33.41 4.02 29.07
CA ARG A 5 -33.43 3.71 27.64
C ARG A 5 -34.09 4.86 26.88
N ILE A 6 -33.47 5.27 25.78
CA ILE A 6 -33.83 6.52 25.06
C ILE A 6 -34.61 6.17 23.77
N GLY A 7 -35.33 7.16 23.20
CA GLY A 7 -35.91 7.13 21.85
C GLY A 7 -35.15 7.92 20.75
N GLY A 8 -35.55 7.76 19.48
CA GLY A 8 -34.97 8.47 18.33
C GLY A 8 -33.62 7.90 17.83
N LYS A 9 -32.68 8.75 17.36
CA LYS A 9 -31.36 8.30 16.85
C LYS A 9 -30.59 7.39 17.82
N TYR A 10 -30.73 7.61 19.12
CA TYR A 10 -30.10 6.80 20.16
C TYR A 10 -31.09 5.81 20.80
N ALA A 11 -32.10 5.38 20.04
CA ALA A 11 -33.10 4.43 20.50
C ALA A 11 -32.46 3.14 20.99
N GLY A 12 -32.95 2.59 22.10
CA GLY A 12 -32.44 1.32 22.66
C GLY A 12 -31.06 1.42 23.29
N ARG A 13 -30.43 2.60 23.31
CA ARG A 13 -29.18 2.83 24.05
C ARG A 13 -29.50 3.10 25.51
N LYS A 14 -28.73 2.43 26.38
CA LYS A 14 -28.61 2.66 27.83
C LYS A 14 -27.83 3.95 28.08
N ALA A 15 -28.34 4.76 28.99
CA ALA A 15 -27.70 5.98 29.46
C ALA A 15 -27.91 6.18 30.96
N VAL A 16 -27.13 7.10 31.53
CA VAL A 16 -27.22 7.55 32.91
C VAL A 16 -27.69 9.01 32.91
N VAL A 17 -28.64 9.33 33.80
CA VAL A 17 -29.09 10.70 34.03
C VAL A 17 -28.03 11.45 34.83
N VAL A 18 -27.46 12.50 34.26
CA VAL A 18 -26.38 13.28 34.89
C VAL A 18 -26.93 14.47 35.66
N LYS A 19 -27.89 15.18 35.05
CA LYS A 19 -28.56 16.34 35.65
C LYS A 19 -30.03 16.33 35.28
N GLN A 20 -30.87 16.49 36.29
CA GLN A 20 -32.31 16.70 36.15
C GLN A 20 -32.56 18.21 36.03
N GLN A 21 -33.42 18.60 35.09
CA GLN A 21 -33.82 19.98 34.86
C GLN A 21 -35.34 20.00 34.77
N ASP A 22 -35.96 20.20 35.93
CA ASP A 22 -37.41 20.27 36.07
C ASP A 22 -37.90 21.73 35.97
N GLU A 23 -36.99 22.69 36.14
CA GLU A 23 -37.24 24.12 35.94
C GLU A 23 -37.35 24.48 34.46
N GLU A 24 -38.37 25.26 34.11
CA GLU A 24 -38.58 25.77 32.77
C GLU A 24 -37.48 26.77 32.40
N VAL A 25 -36.66 26.40 31.42
CA VAL A 25 -35.63 27.27 30.84
C VAL A 25 -36.18 27.85 29.55
N SER A 26 -35.85 29.10 29.19
CA SER A 26 -36.34 29.77 27.97
C SER A 26 -36.24 28.93 26.68
N ASP A 27 -35.22 28.06 26.58
CA ASP A 27 -35.00 27.20 25.43
C ASP A 27 -35.98 26.01 25.33
N ARG A 28 -36.55 25.56 26.46
CA ARG A 28 -37.38 24.35 26.57
C ARG A 28 -38.36 24.47 27.76
N THR A 29 -39.66 24.55 27.46
CA THR A 29 -40.75 24.61 28.44
C THR A 29 -41.14 23.25 29.03
N TYR A 30 -40.49 22.16 28.63
CA TYR A 30 -40.82 20.81 29.12
C TYR A 30 -39.73 20.27 30.05
N PRO A 31 -40.11 19.41 31.03
CA PRO A 31 -39.15 18.84 31.97
C PRO A 31 -38.21 17.88 31.23
N HIS A 32 -36.92 18.04 31.46
CA HIS A 32 -35.89 17.35 30.71
C HIS A 32 -34.68 16.98 31.57
N ALA A 33 -33.87 16.07 31.03
CA ALA A 33 -32.64 15.64 31.68
C ALA A 33 -31.46 15.69 30.71
N ILE A 34 -30.30 16.01 31.25
CA ILE A 34 -29.02 15.79 30.59
C ILE A 34 -28.60 14.36 30.85
N ILE A 35 -28.46 13.59 29.78
CA ILE A 35 -28.10 12.18 29.82
C ILE A 35 -26.72 11.95 29.19
N ALA A 36 -25.95 11.06 29.81
CA ALA A 36 -24.71 10.52 29.26
C ALA A 36 -24.95 9.04 28.90
N GLY A 37 -24.87 8.71 27.62
CA GLY A 37 -25.17 7.39 27.09
C GLY A 37 -24.03 6.76 26.31
N ILE A 38 -24.18 5.47 26.03
CA ILE A 38 -23.23 4.69 25.20
C ILE A 38 -23.89 4.40 23.86
N ASP A 39 -23.40 5.00 22.78
CA ASP A 39 -23.89 4.76 21.42
C ASP A 39 -23.29 3.45 20.89
N ARG A 40 -21.97 3.26 21.01
CA ARG A 40 -21.33 2.00 20.63
C ARG A 40 -20.85 1.27 21.87
N TYR A 41 -21.50 0.15 22.16
CA TYR A 41 -21.12 -0.79 23.21
C TYR A 41 -19.81 -1.51 22.85
N PRO A 42 -19.06 -1.96 23.86
CA PRO A 42 -17.92 -2.82 23.60
C PRO A 42 -18.43 -4.14 23.02
N LEU A 43 -17.75 -4.65 22.02
CA LEU A 43 -18.11 -5.89 21.35
C LEU A 43 -17.55 -7.08 22.14
N LYS A 44 -18.23 -8.24 22.09
CA LYS A 44 -17.75 -9.48 22.73
C LYS A 44 -16.32 -9.79 22.32
N VAL A 45 -15.50 -10.15 23.30
CA VAL A 45 -14.10 -10.58 23.15
C VAL A 45 -14.01 -12.08 23.44
N THR A 46 -13.20 -12.80 22.66
CA THR A 46 -12.86 -14.22 22.87
C THR A 46 -11.36 -14.35 23.10
N LYS A 47 -10.93 -15.46 23.71
CA LYS A 47 -9.52 -15.69 24.11
C LYS A 47 -8.57 -15.72 22.92
N ASP A 48 -9.03 -16.19 21.76
CA ASP A 48 -8.22 -16.34 20.54
C ASP A 48 -7.92 -15.00 19.84
N MET A 49 -8.52 -13.89 20.30
CA MET A 49 -8.31 -12.60 19.68
C MET A 49 -6.95 -12.01 20.05
N GLY A 50 -6.21 -11.55 19.04
CA GLY A 50 -4.98 -10.79 19.29
C GLY A 50 -5.24 -9.47 20.02
N LYS A 51 -4.25 -9.01 20.80
CA LYS A 51 -4.31 -7.79 21.64
C LYS A 51 -4.84 -6.56 20.89
N LYS A 52 -4.40 -6.35 19.65
CA LYS A 52 -4.85 -5.23 18.78
C LYS A 52 -6.35 -5.28 18.47
N LYS A 53 -6.92 -6.48 18.31
CA LYS A 53 -8.34 -6.69 18.02
C LYS A 53 -9.18 -6.51 19.29
N ILE A 54 -8.68 -6.98 20.43
CA ILE A 54 -9.29 -6.79 21.75
C ILE A 54 -9.43 -5.30 22.05
N GLU A 55 -8.35 -4.53 21.89
CA GLU A 55 -8.37 -3.08 22.14
C GLU A 55 -9.42 -2.36 21.27
N LYS A 56 -9.50 -2.70 19.97
CA LYS A 56 -10.50 -2.13 19.06
C LYS A 56 -11.95 -2.48 19.44
N ARG A 57 -12.19 -3.69 19.97
CA ARG A 57 -13.53 -4.13 20.40
C ARG A 57 -13.97 -3.51 21.73
N ASN A 58 -13.03 -3.18 22.60
CA ASN A 58 -13.29 -2.55 23.89
C ASN A 58 -13.58 -1.03 23.78
N LYS A 59 -13.32 -0.40 22.62
CA LYS A 59 -13.56 1.04 22.43
C LYS A 59 -15.04 1.38 22.52
N LEU A 60 -15.38 2.21 23.50
CA LEU A 60 -16.70 2.80 23.71
C LEU A 60 -16.87 4.06 22.88
N LYS A 61 -18.09 4.30 22.38
CA LYS A 61 -18.47 5.60 21.82
C LYS A 61 -19.56 6.23 22.68
N PRO A 62 -19.20 7.12 23.63
CA PRO A 62 -20.19 7.81 24.47
C PRO A 62 -20.88 8.94 23.69
N PHE A 63 -22.02 9.38 24.21
CA PHE A 63 -22.71 10.59 23.75
C PHE A 63 -23.35 11.33 24.92
N LEU A 64 -23.46 12.66 24.77
CA LEU A 64 -24.20 13.53 25.67
C LEU A 64 -25.41 14.07 24.92
N LYS A 65 -26.59 14.06 25.55
CA LYS A 65 -27.81 14.60 24.95
C LYS A 65 -28.73 15.17 26.01
N VAL A 66 -29.47 16.21 25.65
CA VAL A 66 -30.63 16.69 26.42
C VAL A 66 -31.87 15.99 25.90
N VAL A 67 -32.62 15.33 26.79
CA VAL A 67 -33.78 14.50 26.42
C VAL A 67 -34.93 14.79 27.38
N SER A 68 -36.15 14.91 26.85
CA SER A 68 -37.39 15.00 27.64
C SER A 68 -37.65 13.68 28.39
N TYR A 69 -38.24 13.75 29.59
CA TYR A 69 -38.57 12.55 30.37
C TYR A 69 -39.48 11.56 29.65
N THR A 70 -40.38 12.02 28.77
CA THR A 70 -41.26 11.16 27.96
C THR A 70 -40.47 10.18 27.09
N HIS A 71 -39.26 10.55 26.68
CA HIS A 71 -38.39 9.74 25.82
C HIS A 71 -37.40 8.88 26.60
N LEU A 72 -37.51 8.85 27.94
CA LEU A 72 -36.69 8.04 28.82
C LEU A 72 -37.56 6.93 29.41
N LEU A 73 -37.15 5.69 29.22
CA LEU A 73 -37.69 4.56 29.94
C LEU A 73 -36.82 4.31 31.18
N PRO A 74 -37.38 4.42 32.40
CA PRO A 74 -36.63 4.12 33.62
C PRO A 74 -36.25 2.65 33.64
N THR A 75 -35.10 2.33 34.24
CA THR A 75 -34.69 0.95 34.47
C THR A 75 -34.40 0.73 35.95
N ARG A 76 -34.48 -0.53 36.38
CA ARG A 76 -34.31 -0.94 37.78
C ARG A 76 -32.94 -0.61 38.38
N TYR A 77 -31.92 -0.39 37.55
CA TYR A 77 -30.55 -0.20 38.00
C TYR A 77 -30.24 1.28 38.23
N SER A 78 -29.75 1.61 39.42
CA SER A 78 -29.11 2.88 39.73
C SER A 78 -27.59 2.73 39.66
N VAL A 79 -26.91 3.77 39.19
CA VAL A 79 -25.46 3.91 39.27
C VAL A 79 -25.19 5.25 39.94
N ASP A 80 -24.37 5.27 40.98
CA ASP A 80 -23.97 6.50 41.66
C ASP A 80 -22.53 6.81 41.26
N VAL A 81 -22.39 7.76 40.35
CA VAL A 81 -21.11 8.30 39.92
C VAL A 81 -21.10 9.78 40.29
N ALA A 82 -20.06 10.22 40.99
CA ALA A 82 -19.85 11.63 41.28
C ALA A 82 -19.49 12.35 39.97
N PHE A 83 -20.35 13.29 39.54
CA PHE A 83 -20.07 14.15 38.39
C PHE A 83 -20.04 15.61 38.86
N ASP A 84 -19.08 16.39 38.37
CA ASP A 84 -18.99 17.82 38.64
C ASP A 84 -20.12 18.57 37.91
N LYS A 85 -21.25 18.77 38.61
CA LYS A 85 -22.48 19.34 38.04
C LYS A 85 -22.32 20.80 37.58
N ALA A 86 -21.28 21.51 38.03
CA ALA A 86 -21.06 22.92 37.76
C ALA A 86 -20.68 23.23 36.30
N ASN A 87 -19.95 22.33 35.61
CA ASN A 87 -19.41 22.59 34.27
C ASN A 87 -20.36 22.21 33.11
N ILE A 88 -21.47 21.54 33.42
CA ILE A 88 -22.29 20.83 32.42
C ILE A 88 -23.20 21.78 31.63
N ASN A 89 -23.62 22.90 32.25
CA ASN A 89 -24.54 23.87 31.62
C ASN A 89 -23.95 24.57 30.38
N LYS A 90 -22.62 24.64 30.22
CA LYS A 90 -21.98 25.29 29.05
C LYS A 90 -21.92 24.39 27.80
N MET A 91 -22.03 23.07 27.95
CA MET A 91 -21.68 22.08 26.91
C MET A 91 -22.82 21.68 25.96
N THR A 92 -24.07 22.06 26.23
CA THR A 92 -25.23 21.68 25.40
C THR A 92 -25.67 22.75 24.41
N LYS A 93 -24.85 23.82 24.24
CA LYS A 93 -25.02 24.74 23.10
C LYS A 93 -25.11 23.91 21.83
N ARG A 94 -26.13 24.19 21.01
CA ARG A 94 -26.26 23.63 19.66
C ARG A 94 -24.87 23.66 19.03
N ARG A 95 -24.44 22.54 18.40
CA ARG A 95 -23.20 22.53 17.61
C ARG A 95 -23.16 23.84 16.83
N ALA A 96 -22.08 24.61 16.93
CA ALA A 96 -21.90 25.77 16.07
C ALA A 96 -22.27 25.33 14.65
N SER A 97 -23.27 25.98 14.06
CA SER A 97 -23.97 25.58 12.82
C SER A 97 -23.01 25.28 11.66
N ASN A 98 -21.75 25.72 11.78
CA ASN A 98 -20.71 25.58 10.78
C ASN A 98 -19.84 24.32 10.92
N LYS A 99 -20.05 23.46 11.92
CA LYS A 99 -19.30 22.19 12.02
C LYS A 99 -20.00 21.11 11.18
N LYS A 100 -19.48 20.88 9.97
CA LYS A 100 -19.92 19.84 9.03
C LYS A 100 -20.31 18.55 9.79
N PRO A 101 -21.53 18.00 9.59
CA PRO A 101 -22.00 16.86 10.36
C PRO A 101 -21.06 15.66 10.17
N THR A 102 -20.43 15.22 11.26
CA THR A 102 -19.68 13.97 11.26
C THR A 102 -20.65 12.79 11.18
N GLY A 103 -20.86 12.29 9.95
CA GLY A 103 -21.34 10.93 9.72
C GLY A 103 -22.79 10.76 9.27
N LEU A 104 -23.26 11.55 8.29
CA LEU A 104 -24.38 11.11 7.45
C LEU A 104 -24.14 11.36 5.95
N ASN A 105 -23.37 12.38 5.59
CA ASN A 105 -23.10 12.74 4.18
C ASN A 105 -21.68 12.41 3.71
N LYS A 106 -20.91 11.60 4.46
CA LYS A 106 -19.57 11.17 4.04
C LYS A 106 -19.58 10.05 3.01
N SER A 107 -20.63 9.24 2.91
CA SER A 107 -20.68 8.18 1.88
C SER A 107 -20.87 8.79 0.50
N LEU A 108 -21.93 9.56 0.30
CA LEU A 108 -22.24 10.23 -0.97
C LEU A 108 -21.26 11.36 -1.29
N GLY A 109 -20.93 12.20 -0.30
CA GLY A 109 -20.00 13.31 -0.53
C GLY A 109 -18.60 12.83 -0.89
N ASN A 110 -18.09 11.80 -0.21
CA ASN A 110 -16.79 11.22 -0.56
C ASN A 110 -16.89 10.36 -1.82
N SER A 111 -17.99 9.65 -2.08
CA SER A 111 -18.13 8.88 -3.32
C SER A 111 -18.17 9.79 -4.53
N LEU A 112 -18.95 10.88 -4.51
CA LEU A 112 -19.01 11.87 -5.59
C LEU A 112 -17.68 12.63 -5.74
N SER A 113 -17.01 12.95 -4.63
CA SER A 113 -15.68 13.57 -4.68
C SER A 113 -14.63 12.62 -5.26
N ASN A 114 -14.68 11.34 -4.88
CA ASN A 114 -13.83 10.29 -5.42
C ASN A 114 -14.14 10.01 -6.89
N ASP A 115 -15.42 10.04 -7.29
CA ASP A 115 -15.85 9.85 -8.69
C ASP A 115 -15.41 11.02 -9.56
N ARG A 116 -15.52 12.25 -9.05
CA ARG A 116 -15.03 13.48 -9.69
C ARG A 116 -13.50 13.48 -9.82
N GLU A 117 -12.79 12.99 -8.81
CA GLU A 117 -11.35 12.84 -8.88
C GLU A 117 -10.92 11.71 -9.82
N LYS A 118 -11.71 10.62 -9.89
CA LYS A 118 -11.51 9.51 -10.83
C LYS A 118 -11.74 9.95 -12.28
N THR A 119 -12.79 10.72 -12.56
CA THR A 119 -13.05 11.33 -13.88
C THR A 119 -12.00 12.37 -14.25
N ARG A 120 -11.54 13.19 -13.30
CA ARG A 120 -10.43 14.13 -13.53
C ARG A 120 -9.13 13.38 -13.88
N LYS A 121 -8.82 12.29 -13.16
CA LYS A 121 -7.65 11.44 -13.44
C LYS A 121 -7.80 10.67 -14.76
N SER A 122 -9.00 10.22 -15.12
CA SER A 122 -9.25 9.57 -16.42
C SER A 122 -9.15 10.57 -17.58
N HIS A 123 -9.64 11.81 -17.41
CA HIS A 123 -9.43 12.87 -18.40
C HIS A 123 -7.95 13.26 -18.54
N GLN A 124 -7.20 13.35 -17.44
CA GLN A 124 -5.75 13.56 -17.50
C GLN A 124 -5.05 12.40 -18.21
N ARG A 125 -5.45 11.15 -17.94
CA ARG A 125 -4.97 10.00 -18.71
C ARG A 125 -5.32 10.17 -20.18
N ALA A 126 -6.59 10.34 -20.54
CA ALA A 126 -7.02 10.51 -21.93
C ALA A 126 -6.36 11.70 -22.68
N LYS A 127 -5.88 12.74 -21.98
CA LYS A 127 -5.20 13.89 -22.58
C LYS A 127 -3.71 13.63 -22.90
N TYR A 128 -3.09 12.65 -22.24
CA TYR A 128 -1.68 12.26 -22.42
C TYR A 128 -1.49 10.79 -22.83
N ASP A 129 -2.59 10.04 -22.96
CA ASP A 129 -2.69 8.63 -23.37
C ASP A 129 -3.35 8.57 -24.76
N ARG A 130 -2.92 9.47 -25.64
CA ARG A 130 -2.99 9.23 -27.07
C ARG A 130 -1.66 8.57 -27.40
N ASN A 131 -1.71 7.42 -28.08
CA ASN A 131 -0.54 6.63 -28.51
C ASN A 131 0.42 7.38 -29.47
N ASP A 132 0.34 8.71 -29.56
CA ASP A 132 0.98 9.55 -30.58
C ASP A 132 1.95 10.58 -29.98
N ILE A 133 2.38 10.44 -28.70
CA ILE A 133 3.52 11.22 -28.20
C ILE A 133 4.77 10.38 -28.43
N GLU A 134 5.31 10.49 -29.63
CA GLU A 134 6.58 9.88 -30.04
C GLU A 134 7.73 10.49 -29.23
N ASN A 135 8.54 9.64 -28.62
CA ASN A 135 9.72 10.04 -27.87
C ASN A 135 10.83 10.44 -28.86
N PRO A 136 11.39 11.67 -28.77
CA PRO A 136 12.43 12.13 -29.70
C PRO A 136 13.71 11.29 -29.68
N ALA A 137 13.90 10.42 -28.67
CA ALA A 137 15.01 9.46 -28.63
C ALA A 137 14.90 8.28 -29.62
N PHE A 138 13.75 8.08 -30.26
CA PHE A 138 13.53 7.05 -31.29
C PHE A 138 13.34 7.62 -32.70
N MET A 139 13.54 8.93 -32.90
CA MET A 139 13.69 9.46 -34.27
C MET A 139 15.12 9.18 -34.75
N GLU A 140 15.25 8.44 -35.84
CA GLU A 140 16.53 8.30 -36.55
C GLU A 140 16.95 9.69 -37.05
N HIS A 141 18.07 10.20 -36.55
CA HIS A 141 18.75 11.34 -37.15
C HIS A 141 19.99 10.81 -37.85
N GLU A 142 19.96 10.82 -39.17
CA GLU A 142 21.12 10.47 -39.99
C GLU A 142 22.22 11.52 -39.78
N VAL A 143 23.23 11.17 -38.99
CA VAL A 143 24.47 11.93 -38.87
C VAL A 143 25.48 11.39 -39.88
N ASN A 144 25.71 12.14 -40.94
CA ASN A 144 26.79 11.86 -41.88
C ASN A 144 28.14 12.07 -41.19
N HIS A 145 28.96 11.01 -41.07
CA HIS A 145 30.35 11.11 -40.65
C HIS A 145 31.25 10.64 -41.81
N TYR A 146 32.27 11.45 -42.10
CA TYR A 146 33.20 11.31 -43.21
C TYR A 146 34.61 11.05 -42.63
N ILE A 147 35.32 10.09 -43.22
CA ILE A 147 36.77 9.77 -43.20
C ILE A 147 37.34 8.73 -42.19
N ASP A 148 38.17 7.87 -42.80
CA ASP A 148 39.00 6.72 -42.39
C ASP A 148 40.18 6.98 -41.43
N SER A 149 40.68 5.89 -40.81
CA SER A 149 42.13 5.67 -40.63
C SER A 149 42.47 4.18 -40.54
N VAL A 150 43.58 3.79 -41.17
CA VAL A 150 44.16 2.43 -41.30
C VAL A 150 45.55 2.39 -40.63
N THR A 151 46.06 1.17 -40.37
CA THR A 151 47.42 0.66 -40.02
C THR A 151 47.63 0.26 -38.54
N ASP A 152 48.37 -0.79 -38.14
CA ASP A 152 48.96 -2.01 -38.76
C ASP A 152 49.30 -3.05 -37.64
N GLU A 153 49.58 -4.30 -38.03
CA GLU A 153 49.53 -5.55 -37.25
C GLU A 153 50.88 -6.00 -36.63
N THR A 154 50.88 -6.57 -35.41
CA THR A 154 51.95 -7.48 -34.87
C THR A 154 51.46 -8.54 -33.85
N SER A 155 50.16 -8.74 -33.66
CA SER A 155 49.64 -9.63 -32.58
C SER A 155 49.55 -11.13 -32.94
N LEU A 156 49.81 -11.49 -34.20
CA LEU A 156 49.52 -12.83 -34.72
C LEU A 156 50.71 -13.80 -34.56
N GLU A 157 51.93 -13.38 -34.91
CA GLU A 157 53.13 -14.23 -34.76
C GLU A 157 53.38 -14.63 -33.30
N ASP A 158 53.25 -13.70 -32.35
CA ASP A 158 53.44 -13.95 -30.91
C ASP A 158 52.39 -14.93 -30.34
N PHE A 159 51.19 -14.94 -30.95
CA PHE A 159 50.10 -15.83 -30.57
C PHE A 159 50.28 -17.24 -31.15
N LEU A 160 50.72 -17.34 -32.41
CA LEU A 160 50.93 -18.62 -33.09
C LEU A 160 52.12 -19.40 -32.53
N ALA A 161 53.23 -18.73 -32.18
CA ALA A 161 54.38 -19.40 -31.56
C ALA A 161 54.03 -20.04 -30.19
N LYS A 162 53.11 -19.41 -29.44
CA LYS A 162 52.64 -19.92 -28.14
C LYS A 162 51.66 -21.09 -28.28
N ALA A 163 50.87 -21.11 -29.36
CA ALA A 163 49.95 -22.19 -29.68
C ALA A 163 50.66 -23.45 -30.20
N GLU A 164 51.71 -23.28 -31.04
CA GLU A 164 52.55 -24.41 -31.50
C GLU A 164 53.28 -25.09 -30.32
N LEU A 165 53.82 -24.31 -29.38
CA LEU A 165 54.48 -24.86 -28.18
C LEU A 165 53.47 -25.57 -27.26
N ALA A 166 52.20 -25.19 -27.28
CA ALA A 166 51.11 -25.78 -26.50
C ALA A 166 50.42 -26.99 -27.18
N GLY A 167 50.69 -27.26 -28.46
CA GLY A 167 50.22 -28.45 -29.16
C GLY A 167 48.70 -28.58 -29.35
N THR A 168 47.96 -27.47 -29.33
CA THR A 168 46.49 -27.47 -29.46
C THR A 168 46.03 -27.00 -30.83
N GLU A 169 45.31 -27.82 -31.59
CA GLU A 169 44.66 -27.40 -32.85
C GLU A 169 43.38 -26.61 -32.53
N PHE A 170 43.35 -25.32 -32.91
CA PHE A 170 42.27 -24.41 -32.55
C PHE A 170 41.54 -23.88 -33.80
N THR A 171 40.26 -24.21 -33.92
CA THR A 171 39.30 -23.54 -34.83
C THR A 171 38.68 -22.36 -34.08
N ALA A 172 39.16 -21.13 -34.35
CA ALA A 172 38.67 -19.89 -33.73
C ALA A 172 37.79 -19.09 -34.71
N GLU A 173 36.48 -19.05 -34.49
CA GLU A 173 35.67 -17.92 -34.94
C GLU A 173 35.71 -16.84 -33.83
N LYS A 174 36.20 -15.64 -34.15
CA LYS A 174 36.29 -14.49 -33.22
C LYS A 174 34.98 -13.69 -33.22
N GLU A 175 34.31 -13.57 -32.08
CA GLU A 175 33.33 -12.49 -31.84
C GLU A 175 34.02 -11.25 -31.24
N GLN A 176 33.52 -10.06 -31.63
CA GLN A 176 34.06 -8.74 -31.27
C GLN A 176 33.70 -8.33 -29.84
N PHE A 177 34.67 -7.82 -29.06
CA PHE A 177 34.36 -7.13 -27.81
C PHE A 177 33.93 -5.67 -28.08
N LYS A 178 32.84 -5.24 -27.44
CA LYS A 178 32.30 -3.88 -27.56
C LYS A 178 32.59 -3.08 -26.30
N ILE A 179 33.37 -2.01 -26.41
CA ILE A 179 33.60 -1.07 -25.31
C ILE A 179 32.36 -0.17 -25.20
N ILE A 180 31.71 -0.17 -24.03
CA ILE A 180 30.49 0.61 -23.79
C ILE A 180 30.90 2.00 -23.29
N GLU A 181 30.76 3.01 -24.15
CA GLU A 181 30.88 4.41 -23.75
C GLU A 181 29.71 4.82 -22.84
N LYS A 182 30.01 5.37 -21.66
CA LYS A 182 29.03 5.67 -20.61
C LYS A 182 28.30 7.00 -20.82
N ASN A 183 27.70 7.20 -21.98
CA ASN A 183 26.82 8.34 -22.22
C ASN A 183 25.38 7.85 -22.42
N SER A 184 24.77 7.28 -21.38
CA SER A 184 23.33 7.07 -21.39
C SER A 184 22.63 8.30 -20.79
N ALA A 185 21.78 8.94 -21.59
CA ALA A 185 20.80 9.89 -21.08
C ALA A 185 19.93 9.20 -20.02
N ILE A 186 19.64 9.89 -18.91
CA ILE A 186 18.73 9.39 -17.88
C ILE A 186 17.32 9.35 -18.48
N VAL A 187 16.91 8.17 -18.94
CA VAL A 187 15.55 7.92 -19.41
C VAL A 187 14.68 7.61 -18.20
N VAL A 188 13.59 8.34 -18.01
CA VAL A 188 12.54 7.99 -17.03
C VAL A 188 11.59 7.02 -17.72
N PRO A 189 11.56 5.72 -17.34
CA PRO A 189 10.76 4.73 -18.06
C PRO A 189 9.26 5.02 -17.95
N THR A 190 8.57 4.96 -19.08
CA THR A 190 7.11 5.10 -19.14
C THR A 190 6.43 3.87 -18.54
N ARG A 191 5.13 3.95 -18.24
CA ARG A 191 4.40 2.82 -17.60
C ARG A 191 4.33 1.55 -18.46
N LEU A 192 4.37 1.67 -19.79
CA LEU A 192 4.43 0.52 -20.70
C LEU A 192 5.80 -0.14 -20.67
N ASP A 193 6.86 0.67 -20.67
CA ASP A 193 8.24 0.21 -20.58
C ASP A 193 8.46 -0.60 -19.30
N TYR A 194 7.84 -0.24 -18.19
CA TYR A 194 7.95 -1.01 -16.94
C TYR A 194 7.36 -2.42 -17.05
N ARG A 195 6.26 -2.60 -17.81
CA ARG A 195 5.64 -3.93 -17.98
C ARG A 195 6.49 -4.81 -18.89
N ALA A 196 6.90 -4.28 -20.04
CA ALA A 196 7.75 -5.00 -20.98
C ALA A 196 9.09 -5.38 -20.34
N ASN A 197 9.71 -4.46 -19.59
CA ASN A 197 10.94 -4.77 -18.85
C ASN A 197 10.72 -5.82 -17.76
N LEU A 198 9.57 -5.81 -17.07
CA LEU A 198 9.26 -6.82 -16.06
C LEU A 198 9.03 -8.21 -16.67
N GLU A 199 8.40 -8.27 -17.85
CA GLU A 199 8.21 -9.52 -18.60
C GLU A 199 9.57 -10.07 -19.07
N LEU A 200 10.40 -9.23 -19.70
CA LEU A 200 11.77 -9.58 -20.07
C LEU A 200 12.63 -10.03 -18.88
N GLN A 201 12.48 -9.39 -17.71
CA GLN A 201 13.19 -9.80 -16.50
C GLN A 201 12.77 -11.18 -16.02
N LYS A 202 11.47 -11.51 -16.07
CA LYS A 202 10.97 -12.85 -15.71
C LYS A 202 11.41 -13.91 -16.70
N GLU A 203 11.35 -13.59 -17.99
CA GLU A 203 11.83 -14.49 -19.03
C GLU A 203 13.31 -14.78 -18.85
N ASN A 204 14.14 -13.79 -18.51
CA ASN A 204 15.57 -13.97 -18.34
C ASN A 204 16.02 -14.35 -16.91
N GLU A 205 15.11 -14.44 -15.94
CA GLU A 205 15.42 -14.74 -14.53
C GLU A 205 16.19 -16.06 -14.39
N HIS A 206 15.80 -17.07 -15.17
CA HIS A 206 16.41 -18.39 -15.14
C HIS A 206 17.89 -18.37 -15.53
N ARG A 207 18.34 -17.38 -16.32
CA ARG A 207 19.75 -17.22 -16.75
C ARG A 207 20.68 -16.69 -15.68
N LEU A 208 20.13 -15.97 -14.70
CA LEU A 208 20.91 -15.31 -13.64
C LEU A 208 20.92 -16.08 -12.32
N ARG A 209 20.28 -17.26 -12.26
CA ARG A 209 20.18 -18.05 -11.03
C ARG A 209 21.42 -18.92 -10.84
N ILE A 210 22.18 -18.64 -9.78
CA ILE A 210 23.40 -19.39 -9.41
C ILE A 210 23.05 -20.88 -9.19
N PRO A 211 23.75 -21.83 -9.84
CA PRO A 211 23.55 -23.27 -9.60
C PRO A 211 23.68 -23.61 -8.13
N ARG A 212 22.69 -24.33 -7.59
CA ARG A 212 22.72 -24.83 -6.21
C ARG A 212 23.38 -26.20 -6.19
N ARG A 213 24.13 -26.50 -5.14
CA ARG A 213 24.72 -27.84 -4.90
C ARG A 213 23.65 -28.93 -5.04
N PRO A 214 23.93 -30.05 -5.74
CA PRO A 214 22.99 -31.16 -5.90
C PRO A 214 22.59 -31.78 -4.53
N ALA A 215 21.39 -32.35 -4.47
CA ALA A 215 20.89 -32.94 -3.23
C ALA A 215 21.80 -34.08 -2.77
N LYS A 216 21.93 -34.23 -1.44
CA LYS A 216 22.90 -35.13 -0.81
C LYS A 216 22.70 -36.61 -1.16
N GLU A 217 21.49 -36.99 -1.57
CA GLU A 217 21.14 -38.36 -1.93
C GLU A 217 21.69 -38.80 -3.30
N LEU A 218 22.19 -37.86 -4.12
CA LEU A 218 22.70 -38.14 -5.48
C LEU A 218 24.20 -38.46 -5.53
N TRP A 219 24.91 -38.38 -4.41
CA TRP A 219 26.36 -38.58 -4.38
C TRP A 219 26.78 -39.20 -3.05
N GLU A 220 27.68 -40.19 -3.12
CA GLU A 220 28.25 -40.82 -1.93
C GLU A 220 29.73 -40.47 -1.77
N ASN A 221 30.42 -40.16 -2.87
CA ASN A 221 31.85 -39.82 -2.91
C ASN A 221 32.11 -38.36 -3.32
N MET A 222 33.25 -37.81 -2.90
CA MET A 222 33.62 -36.41 -3.16
C MET A 222 33.85 -36.13 -4.65
N ASP A 223 34.46 -37.07 -5.37
CA ASP A 223 34.75 -36.91 -6.81
C ASP A 223 33.46 -36.94 -7.65
N GLU A 224 32.48 -37.72 -7.20
CA GLU A 224 31.16 -37.83 -7.82
C GLU A 224 30.33 -36.56 -7.62
N LEU A 225 30.40 -35.96 -6.42
CA LEU A 225 29.82 -34.63 -6.16
C LEU A 225 30.45 -33.57 -7.07
N THR A 226 31.77 -33.55 -7.17
CA THR A 226 32.50 -32.55 -7.97
C THR A 226 32.14 -32.65 -9.46
N ARG A 227 32.00 -33.88 -9.97
CA ARG A 227 31.57 -34.14 -11.34
C ARG A 227 30.14 -33.64 -11.59
N LEU A 228 29.20 -33.93 -10.69
CA LEU A 228 27.81 -33.48 -10.79
C LEU A 228 27.69 -31.95 -10.69
N GLU A 229 28.51 -31.31 -9.83
CA GLU A 229 28.59 -29.85 -9.75
C GLU A 229 29.09 -29.24 -11.07
N ASN A 230 30.11 -29.83 -11.70
CA ASN A 230 30.64 -29.36 -12.98
C ASN A 230 29.66 -29.59 -14.14
N GLU A 231 28.98 -30.74 -14.19
CA GLU A 231 27.97 -31.03 -15.20
C GLU A 231 26.75 -30.09 -15.08
N ALA A 232 26.28 -29.83 -13.85
CA ALA A 232 25.20 -28.87 -13.61
C ALA A 232 25.58 -27.43 -13.98
N PHE A 233 26.85 -27.08 -13.80
CA PHE A 233 27.38 -25.77 -14.21
C PHE A 233 27.45 -25.66 -15.75
N LEU A 234 27.95 -26.69 -16.44
CA LEU A 234 28.09 -26.70 -17.91
C LEU A 234 26.74 -26.76 -18.65
N GLN A 235 25.77 -27.54 -18.17
CA GLN A 235 24.42 -27.59 -18.76
C GLN A 235 23.73 -26.23 -18.74
N ARG A 236 24.11 -25.35 -17.80
CA ARG A 236 23.60 -23.98 -17.69
C ARG A 236 24.35 -22.98 -18.56
N SER A 237 25.66 -23.14 -18.77
CA SER A 237 26.45 -22.20 -19.57
C SER A 237 26.17 -22.30 -21.07
N VAL A 238 25.65 -23.43 -21.53
CA VAL A 238 25.39 -23.71 -22.96
C VAL A 238 23.98 -23.27 -23.42
N ASN A 239 23.13 -22.71 -22.54
CA ASN A 239 21.77 -22.22 -22.86
C ASN A 239 21.51 -20.76 -22.46
#